data_AF-A0A8S1HF03-F1
#
_entry.id   AF-A0A8S1HF03-F1
#
_cell.length_a   1.000
_cell.length_b   1.000
_cell.length_c   1.000
_cell.angle_alpha   90.00
_cell.angle_beta   90.00
_cell.angle_gamma   90.00
#
_symmetry.space_group_name_H-M   'P 1'
#
loop_
_entity.id
_entity.type
_entity.pdbx_description
1 polymer ?
#
loop_
_entity_poly.entity_id
_entity_poly.type
_entity_poly.pdbx_seq_one_letter_code
_entity_poly.pdbx_strand_id
1 'polypeptide(L)'
;MRFRLLLAFLYVFLLCILPVELRRDANQKLKACCARQKAADKQCKRRFCDFDAINQNNMLHYLNVCSPKNDTVQLINVLPACLPYCAAEGSVPTDHVQHVFCMQNFDLIRQCFKSHLDQHPNIFGDN
;
A
#
# COMPACT_ATOMS: atom_id res chain seq x y z
N MET A 1 -19.45 -45.65 -24.82
CA MET A 1 -19.28 -44.22 -25.16
C MET A 1 -19.68 -43.26 -24.03
N ARG A 2 -20.87 -43.39 -23.42
CA ARG A 2 -21.38 -42.46 -22.40
C ARG A 2 -20.51 -42.31 -21.13
N PHE A 3 -19.90 -43.40 -20.65
CA PHE A 3 -19.01 -43.38 -19.48
C PHE A 3 -17.70 -42.61 -19.72
N ARG A 4 -17.13 -42.71 -20.93
CA ARG A 4 -15.94 -41.93 -21.32
C ARG A 4 -16.24 -40.43 -21.42
N LEU A 5 -17.44 -40.08 -21.87
CA LEU A 5 -17.92 -38.69 -21.86
C LEU A 5 -18.10 -38.14 -20.45
N LEU A 6 -18.68 -38.93 -19.53
CA LEU A 6 -18.83 -38.52 -18.13
C LEU A 6 -17.48 -38.32 -17.44
N LEU A 7 -16.51 -39.22 -17.66
CA LEU A 7 -15.15 -39.06 -17.15
C LEU A 7 -14.46 -37.81 -17.74
N ALA A 8 -14.68 -37.51 -19.02
CA ALA A 8 -14.16 -36.30 -19.64
C ALA A 8 -14.78 -35.03 -19.04
N PHE A 9 -16.08 -34.99 -18.80
CA PHE A 9 -16.75 -33.86 -18.15
C PHE A 9 -16.28 -33.66 -16.71
N LEU A 10 -16.13 -34.75 -15.94
CA LEU A 10 -15.59 -34.70 -14.58
C LEU A 10 -14.15 -34.19 -14.57
N TYR A 11 -13.32 -34.63 -15.51
CA TYR A 11 -11.93 -34.19 -15.64
C TYR A 11 -11.82 -32.71 -16.03
N VAL A 12 -12.66 -32.23 -16.95
CA VAL A 12 -12.74 -30.80 -17.33
C VAL A 12 -13.23 -29.96 -16.15
N PHE A 13 -14.23 -30.43 -15.41
CA PHE A 13 -14.72 -29.74 -14.22
C PHE A 13 -13.64 -29.69 -13.13
N LEU A 14 -12.89 -30.78 -12.91
CA LEU A 14 -11.76 -30.84 -11.97
C LEU A 14 -10.62 -29.89 -12.39
N LEU A 15 -10.32 -29.78 -13.70
CA LEU A 15 -9.37 -28.81 -14.25
C LEU A 15 -9.85 -27.36 -14.08
N CYS A 16 -11.16 -27.10 -14.16
CA CYS A 16 -11.73 -25.77 -13.91
C CYS A 16 -11.74 -25.39 -12.42
N ILE A 17 -11.68 -26.36 -11.50
CA ILE A 17 -11.55 -26.13 -10.05
C ILE A 17 -10.07 -25.98 -9.64
N LEU A 18 -9.11 -25.97 -10.58
CA LEU A 18 -7.76 -25.55 -10.26
C LEU A 18 -7.82 -24.21 -9.50
N PRO A 19 -7.08 -24.09 -8.38
CA PRO A 19 -7.18 -22.91 -7.56
C PRO A 19 -6.75 -21.72 -8.41
N VAL A 20 -7.71 -20.85 -8.74
CA VAL A 20 -7.39 -19.48 -9.10
C VAL A 20 -6.74 -18.91 -7.84
N GLU A 21 -5.41 -18.84 -7.83
CA GLU A 21 -4.63 -18.12 -6.83
C GLU A 21 -5.24 -16.72 -6.75
N LEU A 22 -6.04 -16.47 -5.72
CA LEU A 22 -6.68 -15.17 -5.48
C LEU A 22 -5.59 -14.21 -4.99
N ARG A 23 -4.73 -13.81 -5.91
CA ARG A 23 -3.61 -12.90 -5.66
C ARG A 23 -4.18 -11.56 -5.27
N ARG A 24 -3.76 -11.05 -4.12
CA ARG A 24 -4.18 -9.73 -3.66
C ARG A 24 -3.53 -8.66 -4.54
N ASP A 25 -4.29 -7.64 -4.89
CA ASP A 25 -3.72 -6.43 -5.50
C ASP A 25 -2.96 -5.60 -4.46
N ALA A 26 -2.15 -4.63 -4.91
CA ALA A 26 -1.40 -3.75 -4.03
C ALA A 26 -2.27 -3.07 -2.95
N ASN A 27 -3.50 -2.70 -3.29
CA ASN A 27 -4.42 -1.99 -2.41
C ASN A 27 -4.91 -2.91 -1.28
N GLN A 28 -5.23 -4.16 -1.60
CA GLN A 28 -5.57 -5.19 -0.63
C GLN A 28 -4.41 -5.49 0.33
N LYS A 29 -3.18 -5.55 -0.20
CA LYS A 29 -1.95 -5.73 0.60
C LYS A 29 -1.68 -4.56 1.54
N LEU A 30 -1.88 -3.33 1.06
CA LEU A 30 -1.78 -2.12 1.88
C LEU A 30 -2.82 -2.11 3.02
N LYS A 31 -4.08 -2.44 2.71
CA LYS A 31 -5.16 -2.53 3.70
C LYS A 31 -4.87 -3.58 4.78
N ALA A 32 -4.36 -4.75 4.38
CA ALA A 32 -3.95 -5.80 5.31
C ALA A 32 -2.79 -5.34 6.23
N CYS A 33 -1.81 -4.62 5.68
CA CYS A 33 -0.73 -4.02 6.46
C CYS A 33 -1.28 -3.01 7.50
N CYS A 34 -2.12 -2.08 7.05
CA CYS A 34 -2.73 -1.08 7.93
C CYS A 34 -3.60 -1.69 9.04
N ALA A 35 -4.32 -2.78 8.77
CA ALA A 35 -5.13 -3.46 9.77
C ALA A 35 -4.28 -3.96 10.96
N ARG A 36 -3.00 -4.28 10.73
CA ARG A 36 -2.06 -4.73 11.76
C ARG A 36 -1.47 -3.59 12.60
N GLN A 37 -1.56 -2.33 12.13
CA GLN A 37 -1.09 -1.15 12.87
C GLN A 37 -2.06 -0.78 13.99
N LYS A 38 -1.94 -1.43 15.15
CA LYS A 38 -2.87 -1.26 16.29
C LYS A 38 -2.79 0.12 16.94
N ALA A 39 -1.61 0.74 16.97
CA ALA A 39 -1.38 2.06 17.55
C ALA A 39 -1.91 3.21 16.66
N ALA A 40 -2.00 2.99 15.34
CA ALA A 40 -2.46 4.01 14.41
C ALA A 40 -3.96 4.32 14.57
N ASP A 41 -4.31 5.60 14.41
CA ASP A 41 -5.67 6.12 14.51
C ASP A 41 -6.65 5.38 13.57
N LYS A 42 -7.79 4.96 14.11
CA LYS A 42 -8.79 4.16 13.38
C LYS A 42 -9.43 4.93 12.22
N GLN A 43 -9.66 6.23 12.38
CA GLN A 43 -10.25 7.06 11.33
C GLN A 43 -9.24 7.27 10.21
N CYS A 44 -7.98 7.56 10.56
CA CYS A 44 -6.91 7.72 9.58
C CYS A 44 -6.70 6.45 8.76
N LYS A 45 -6.63 5.27 9.41
CA LYS A 45 -6.54 3.99 8.70
C LYS A 45 -7.69 3.77 7.73
N ARG A 46 -8.93 3.98 8.19
CA ARG A 46 -10.12 3.75 7.34
C ARG A 46 -10.16 4.68 6.14
N ARG A 47 -9.74 5.93 6.32
CA ARG A 47 -9.87 6.96 5.30
C ARG A 47 -8.70 6.99 4.32
N PHE A 48 -7.50 6.60 4.78
CA PHE A 48 -6.27 6.88 4.06
C PHE A 48 -5.40 5.64 3.76
N CYS A 49 -5.74 4.45 4.29
CA CYS A 49 -5.09 3.20 3.87
C CYS A 49 -5.69 2.67 2.56
N ASP A 50 -5.57 3.48 1.53
CA ASP A 50 -5.93 3.16 0.16
C ASP A 50 -5.04 4.02 -0.75
N PHE A 51 -4.46 3.40 -1.77
CA PHE A 51 -3.63 4.12 -2.73
C PHE A 51 -4.41 5.26 -3.40
N ASP A 52 -5.73 5.14 -3.58
CA ASP A 52 -6.52 6.16 -4.26
C ASP A 52 -7.02 7.27 -3.32
N ALA A 53 -6.86 7.11 -2.00
CA ALA A 53 -7.34 8.07 -1.00
C ALA A 53 -6.42 9.28 -0.77
N ILE A 54 -5.11 9.10 -0.94
CA ILE A 54 -4.11 10.19 -0.82
C ILE A 54 -3.44 10.40 -2.17
N ASN A 55 -3.29 11.65 -2.57
CA ASN A 55 -2.52 12.10 -3.72
C ASN A 55 -1.81 13.43 -3.39
N GLN A 56 -1.00 13.93 -4.31
CA GLN A 56 -0.22 15.15 -4.11
C GLN A 56 -1.07 16.38 -3.74
N ASN A 57 -2.30 16.46 -4.26
CA ASN A 57 -3.19 17.61 -4.04
C ASN A 57 -3.85 17.61 -2.65
N ASN A 58 -3.99 16.45 -2.01
CA ASN A 58 -4.66 16.31 -0.72
C ASN A 58 -3.76 15.75 0.40
N MET A 59 -2.49 15.46 0.11
CA MET A 59 -1.53 14.94 1.07
C MET A 59 -1.35 15.88 2.28
N LEU A 60 -1.36 17.20 2.05
CA LEU A 60 -1.25 18.16 3.15
C LEU A 60 -2.46 18.10 4.08
N HIS A 61 -3.65 17.84 3.55
CA HIS A 61 -4.85 17.61 4.36
C HIS A 61 -4.71 16.35 5.20
N TYR A 62 -4.21 15.25 4.62
CA TYR A 62 -3.89 14.04 5.37
C TYR A 62 -2.93 14.33 6.53
N LEU A 63 -1.83 15.05 6.28
CA LEU A 63 -0.88 15.41 7.33
C LEU A 63 -1.51 16.21 8.45
N ASN A 64 -2.29 17.24 8.12
CA ASN A 64 -2.95 18.07 9.12
C ASN A 64 -3.93 17.28 9.99
N VAL A 65 -4.56 16.23 9.45
CA VAL A 65 -5.54 15.40 10.15
C VAL A 65 -4.89 14.26 10.94
N CYS A 66 -3.86 13.63 10.37
CA CYS A 66 -3.33 12.34 10.85
C CYS A 66 -1.89 12.39 11.35
N SER A 67 -1.05 13.35 10.91
CA SER A 67 0.33 13.52 11.38
C SER A 67 0.46 13.79 12.89
N PRO A 68 -0.39 14.59 13.56
CA PRO A 68 -0.28 14.80 15.01
C PRO A 68 -0.57 13.54 15.85
N LYS A 69 -0.75 12.37 15.23
CA LYS A 69 -1.06 11.09 15.89
C LYS A 69 0.06 10.02 15.81
N ASN A 70 1.21 10.37 15.22
CA ASN A 70 2.54 9.69 15.07
C ASN A 70 2.67 8.15 14.86
N ASP A 71 3.45 7.74 13.83
CA ASP A 71 4.75 6.99 13.87
C ASP A 71 5.06 6.16 12.58
N THR A 72 6.31 6.30 12.08
CA THR A 72 7.14 5.47 11.14
C THR A 72 6.92 5.40 9.60
N VAL A 73 8.03 5.41 8.79
CA VAL A 73 8.55 4.43 7.76
C VAL A 73 9.72 4.99 6.84
N GLN A 74 10.71 4.14 6.43
CA GLN A 74 11.80 4.34 5.40
C GLN A 74 12.06 3.01 4.64
N LEU A 75 12.54 2.92 3.37
CA LEU A 75 13.39 3.81 2.53
C LEU A 75 13.12 3.62 1.01
N ILE A 76 13.21 4.68 0.19
CA ILE A 76 13.33 4.70 -1.30
C ILE A 76 14.25 5.88 -1.68
N ASN A 77 14.91 5.86 -2.85
CA ASN A 77 15.77 6.94 -3.35
C ASN A 77 15.02 8.27 -3.51
N VAL A 78 15.24 9.17 -2.55
CA VAL A 78 14.66 10.52 -2.48
C VAL A 78 15.79 11.55 -2.52
N LEU A 79 15.52 12.74 -3.07
CA LEU A 79 16.48 13.86 -3.13
C LEU A 79 17.13 14.08 -1.74
N PRO A 80 18.45 14.30 -1.63
CA PRO A 80 19.12 14.43 -0.34
C PRO A 80 18.49 15.46 0.61
N ALA A 81 18.00 16.58 0.08
CA ALA A 81 17.28 17.61 0.85
C ALA A 81 15.92 17.14 1.42
N CYS A 82 15.34 16.10 0.82
CA CYS A 82 14.06 15.51 1.22
C CYS A 82 14.24 14.25 2.08
N LEU A 83 15.44 13.68 2.17
CA LEU A 83 15.73 12.52 3.03
C LEU A 83 15.33 12.72 4.50
N PRO A 84 15.50 13.89 5.14
CA PRO A 84 15.03 14.14 6.50
C PRO A 84 13.50 14.09 6.66
N TYR A 85 12.75 14.43 5.60
CA TYR A 85 11.29 14.33 5.57
C TYR A 85 10.81 12.92 5.24
N CYS A 86 11.70 12.11 4.70
CA CYS A 86 11.47 10.69 4.50
C CYS A 86 11.96 9.85 5.66
N ALA A 87 12.53 10.44 6.73
CA ALA A 87 13.04 9.74 7.93
C ALA A 87 11.94 8.97 8.66
N ALA A 88 12.17 7.67 8.89
CA ALA A 88 11.29 6.81 9.70
C ALA A 88 11.55 6.98 11.19
N GLU A 89 12.77 7.41 11.50
CA GLU A 89 13.30 7.54 12.84
C GLU A 89 13.60 9.02 13.12
N GLY A 90 13.13 9.49 14.26
CA GLY A 90 13.24 10.90 14.66
C GLY A 90 12.04 11.76 14.24
N SER A 91 12.08 13.02 14.65
CA SER A 91 11.09 14.02 14.25
C SER A 91 11.42 14.56 12.86
N VAL A 92 10.43 14.60 11.97
CA VAL A 92 10.54 15.32 10.69
C VAL A 92 10.83 16.81 10.94
N PRO A 93 11.72 17.44 10.15
CA PRO A 93 11.99 18.88 10.29
C PRO A 93 10.71 19.71 10.16
N THR A 94 10.62 20.79 10.93
CA THR A 94 9.41 21.65 10.98
C THR A 94 9.36 22.70 9.87
N ASP A 95 10.38 22.80 9.01
CA ASP A 95 10.37 23.75 7.89
C ASP A 95 9.27 23.37 6.89
N HIS A 96 8.22 24.18 6.84
CA HIS A 96 7.03 23.91 6.03
C HIS A 96 7.27 24.11 4.54
N VAL A 97 8.22 24.97 4.15
CA VAL A 97 8.49 25.29 2.74
C VAL A 97 9.21 24.13 2.07
N GLN A 98 10.26 23.62 2.72
CA GLN A 98 10.98 22.43 2.25
C GLN A 98 10.08 21.19 2.30
N HIS A 99 9.24 21.06 3.32
CA HIS A 99 8.28 19.95 3.40
C HIS A 99 7.33 19.95 2.19
N VAL A 100 6.68 21.08 1.89
CA VAL A 100 5.75 21.23 0.75
C VAL A 100 6.46 21.02 -0.59
N PHE A 101 7.70 21.48 -0.72
CA PHE A 101 8.51 21.22 -1.91
C PHE A 101 8.77 19.72 -2.11
N CYS A 102 9.13 19.00 -1.05
CA CYS A 102 9.34 17.55 -1.11
C CYS A 102 8.05 16.77 -1.43
N MET A 103 6.88 17.28 -1.02
CA MET A 103 5.58 16.68 -1.35
C MET A 103 5.22 16.68 -2.83
N GLN A 104 5.89 17.48 -3.65
CA GLN A 104 5.67 17.48 -5.11
C GLN A 104 6.03 16.14 -5.76
N ASN A 105 6.76 15.27 -5.07
CA ASN A 105 7.11 13.93 -5.56
C ASN A 105 6.21 12.83 -4.97
N PHE A 106 5.20 13.19 -4.16
CA PHE A 106 4.40 12.21 -3.43
C PHE A 106 3.70 11.20 -4.35
N ASP A 107 3.11 11.66 -5.44
CA ASP A 107 2.39 10.77 -6.36
C ASP A 107 3.31 9.77 -7.06
N LEU A 108 4.55 10.17 -7.37
CA LEU A 108 5.57 9.27 -7.92
C LEU A 108 5.97 8.20 -6.92
N ILE A 109 6.22 8.59 -5.66
CA ILE A 109 6.55 7.65 -4.57
C ILE A 109 5.39 6.68 -4.32
N ARG A 110 4.17 7.20 -4.27
CA ARG A 110 2.93 6.41 -4.10
C ARG A 110 2.75 5.39 -5.21
N GLN A 111 2.90 5.79 -6.47
CA GLN A 111 2.78 4.89 -7.62
C GLN A 111 3.89 3.83 -7.65
N CYS A 112 5.13 4.21 -7.32
CA CYS A 112 6.24 3.27 -7.19
C CYS A 112 5.94 2.18 -6.15
N PHE A 113 5.46 2.59 -4.97
CA PHE A 113 5.10 1.64 -3.90
C PHE A 113 3.92 0.74 -4.28
N LYS A 114 2.90 1.28 -4.97
CA LYS A 114 1.79 0.49 -5.51
C LYS A 114 2.30 -0.58 -6.47
N SER A 115 3.09 -0.19 -7.46
CA SER A 115 3.66 -1.12 -8.45
C SER A 115 4.55 -2.18 -7.80
N HIS A 116 5.29 -1.83 -6.73
CA HIS A 116 6.07 -2.80 -5.97
C HIS A 116 5.17 -3.85 -5.30
N LEU A 117 4.12 -3.44 -4.60
CA LEU A 117 3.19 -4.34 -3.92
C LEU A 117 2.35 -5.19 -4.87
N ASP A 118 2.13 -4.78 -6.13
CA ASP A 118 1.49 -5.67 -7.11
C ASP A 118 2.34 -6.93 -7.36
N GLN A 119 3.66 -6.80 -7.27
CA GLN A 119 4.61 -7.87 -7.56
C GLN A 119 5.15 -8.58 -6.31
N HIS A 120 5.11 -7.92 -5.14
CA HIS A 120 5.73 -8.39 -3.90
C HIS A 120 4.72 -8.49 -2.74
N PRO A 121 4.97 -9.32 -1.72
CA PRO A 121 4.18 -9.30 -0.50
C PRO A 121 4.34 -7.99 0.26
N ASN A 122 3.40 -7.67 1.15
CA ASN A 122 3.65 -6.62 2.14
C ASN A 122 4.68 -7.08 3.19
N ILE A 123 5.06 -6.19 4.12
CA ILE A 123 6.05 -6.47 5.19
C ILE A 123 5.70 -7.65 6.10
N PHE A 124 4.48 -8.19 6.01
CA PHE A 124 4.01 -9.32 6.77
C PHE A 124 3.78 -10.59 5.93
N GLY A 125 4.14 -10.57 4.64
CA GLY A 125 4.00 -11.73 3.76
C GLY A 125 2.64 -11.86 3.07
N ASP A 126 1.74 -10.87 3.18
CA ASP A 126 0.43 -10.96 2.51
C ASP A 126 0.59 -10.82 0.98
N ASN A 127 0.18 -11.85 0.23
CA ASN A 127 0.27 -11.94 -1.24
C ASN A 127 -1.08 -11.94 -1.94
#